data_AF-A0A966R925-F1
#
_entry.id   AF-A0A966R925-F1
#
_cell.length_a   1.000
_cell.length_b   1.000
_cell.length_c   1.000
_cell.angle_alpha   90.00
_cell.angle_beta   90.00
_cell.angle_gamma   90.00
#
_symmetry.space_group_name_H-M   'P 1'
#
loop_
_entity.id
_entity.type
_entity.pdbx_description
1 polymer ?
#
loop_
_entity_poly.entity_id
_entity_poly.type
_entity_poly.pdbx_seq_one_letter_code
_entity_poly.pdbx_strand_id
1 'polypeptide(L)'
;MIRSTALDILAIYLKGQKIIYTEAKTFCEMRLNTLMLPAIATTAICTVLSMVLKDWTWGPTLVASLNAFNSFLLALVSYLKLDAKAEAHKTSAYKYDKLQAFCEFKSGQILFFKDNKEAAAMIDGIIKHVETQITEIKETNQFLIPESIRYALSRLYGTNVFALVKNVQHEEMIRVNELKSIINELLEKVADPSVPTHEKVALEKRQDRKIEEIIGMRDYYLKIDKDFRAEIDARARRVRMDICCVRWLNT
;
A
#
# COMPACT_ATOMS: atom_id res chain seq x y z
N MET A 1 21.42 -6.75 -8.68
CA MET A 1 20.32 -6.23 -9.53
C MET A 1 19.01 -6.97 -9.23
N ILE A 2 18.90 -8.25 -9.59
CA ILE A 2 17.76 -9.19 -9.37
C ILE A 2 17.15 -9.17 -7.94
N ARG A 3 17.98 -8.97 -6.91
CA ARG A 3 17.52 -9.07 -5.52
C ARG A 3 17.08 -7.73 -4.92
N SER A 4 17.48 -6.62 -5.51
CA SER A 4 17.03 -5.28 -5.12
C SER A 4 15.66 -4.96 -5.73
N THR A 5 15.40 -5.45 -6.95
CA THR A 5 14.09 -5.31 -7.62
C THR A 5 12.94 -5.95 -6.85
N ALA A 6 13.16 -7.11 -6.22
CA ALA A 6 12.17 -7.76 -5.36
C ALA A 6 11.78 -6.91 -4.13
N LEU A 7 12.76 -6.27 -3.49
CA LEU A 7 12.53 -5.36 -2.35
C LEU A 7 11.86 -4.05 -2.80
N ASP A 8 12.18 -3.56 -4.00
CA ASP A 8 11.54 -2.38 -4.57
C ASP A 8 10.05 -2.64 -4.89
N ILE A 9 9.71 -3.81 -5.43
CA ILE A 9 8.31 -4.23 -5.65
C ILE A 9 7.56 -4.32 -4.31
N LEU A 10 8.20 -4.88 -3.29
CA LEU A 10 7.65 -4.96 -1.94
C LEU A 10 7.39 -3.56 -1.37
N ALA A 11 8.34 -2.62 -1.55
CA ALA A 11 8.20 -1.23 -1.12
C ALA A 11 7.03 -0.52 -1.84
N ILE A 12 6.88 -0.72 -3.15
CA ILE A 12 5.74 -0.18 -3.94
C ILE A 12 4.41 -0.72 -3.40
N TYR A 13 4.33 -2.01 -3.10
CA TYR A 13 3.13 -2.60 -2.51
C TYR A 13 2.84 -2.06 -1.11
N LEU A 14 3.86 -1.95 -0.24
CA LEU A 14 3.72 -1.40 1.12
C LEU A 14 3.24 0.06 1.08
N LYS A 15 3.73 0.85 0.13
CA LYS A 15 3.25 2.21 -0.14
C LYS A 15 1.76 2.20 -0.52
N GLY A 16 1.34 1.26 -1.38
CA GLY A 16 -0.06 1.07 -1.74
C GLY A 16 -0.94 0.72 -0.53
N GLN A 17 -0.48 -0.20 0.32
CA GLN A 17 -1.19 -0.57 1.55
C GLN A 17 -1.30 0.60 2.53
N LYS A 18 -0.22 1.35 2.74
CA LYS A 18 -0.24 2.61 3.52
C LYS A 18 -1.37 3.52 3.03
N ILE A 19 -1.43 3.78 1.73
CA ILE A 19 -2.46 4.66 1.13
C ILE A 19 -3.88 4.12 1.39
N ILE A 20 -4.12 2.81 1.20
CA ILE A 20 -5.43 2.20 1.48
C ILE A 20 -5.87 2.46 2.93
N TYR A 21 -4.97 2.24 3.89
CA TYR A 21 -5.28 2.43 5.31
C TYR A 21 -5.39 3.91 5.70
N THR A 22 -4.61 4.80 5.10
CA THR A 22 -4.76 6.25 5.29
C THR A 22 -6.10 6.76 4.77
N GLU A 23 -6.54 6.29 3.61
CA GLU A 23 -7.86 6.62 3.06
C GLU A 23 -9.00 6.02 3.90
N ALA A 24 -8.81 4.83 4.46
CA ALA A 24 -9.79 4.21 5.36
C ALA A 24 -9.95 4.99 6.67
N LYS A 25 -8.83 5.48 7.21
CA LYS A 25 -8.81 6.40 8.37
C LYS A 25 -9.60 7.67 8.06
N THR A 26 -9.25 8.40 7.00
CA THR A 26 -9.92 9.66 6.64
C THR A 26 -11.41 9.45 6.36
N PHE A 27 -11.79 8.35 5.71
CA PHE A 27 -13.20 8.01 5.51
C PHE A 27 -13.97 7.83 6.82
N CYS A 28 -13.40 7.13 7.80
CA CYS A 28 -13.99 6.96 9.12
C CYS A 28 -14.04 8.28 9.91
N GLU A 29 -12.99 9.09 9.86
CA GLU A 29 -12.91 10.40 10.52
C GLU A 29 -13.92 11.40 9.94
N MET A 30 -14.09 11.45 8.62
CA MET A 30 -15.11 12.30 8.01
C MET A 30 -16.52 11.91 8.48
N ARG A 31 -16.83 10.61 8.54
CA ARG A 31 -18.14 10.14 9.03
C ARG A 31 -18.34 10.45 10.52
N LEU A 32 -17.29 10.30 11.32
CA LEU A 32 -17.29 10.65 12.73
C LEU A 32 -17.59 12.15 12.91
N ASN A 33 -16.84 13.01 12.25
CA ASN A 33 -16.98 14.46 12.38
C ASN A 33 -18.35 14.94 11.85
N THR A 34 -18.86 14.31 10.79
CA THR A 34 -20.21 14.58 10.27
C THR A 34 -21.32 14.26 11.29
N LEU A 35 -21.09 13.32 12.21
CA LEU A 35 -22.03 12.96 13.28
C LEU A 35 -21.77 13.74 14.58
N MET A 36 -20.52 14.05 14.90
CA MET A 36 -20.13 14.67 16.16
C MET A 36 -20.37 16.19 16.17
N LEU A 37 -20.09 16.88 15.08
CA LEU A 37 -20.36 18.33 14.97
C LEU A 37 -21.84 18.70 15.16
N PRO A 38 -22.83 18.02 14.54
CA PRO A 38 -24.24 18.33 14.78
C PRO A 38 -24.68 17.97 16.20
N ALA A 39 -24.10 16.95 16.84
CA ALA A 39 -24.38 16.64 18.24
C ALA A 39 -23.91 17.77 19.17
N ILE A 40 -22.69 18.29 18.97
CA ILE A 40 -22.16 19.43 19.72
C ILE A 40 -23.02 20.68 19.49
N ALA A 41 -23.36 20.98 18.23
CA ALA A 41 -24.21 22.13 17.89
C ALA A 41 -25.60 22.01 18.53
N THR A 42 -26.23 20.82 18.47
CA THR A 42 -27.53 20.56 19.10
C THR A 42 -27.45 20.74 20.61
N THR A 43 -26.34 20.32 21.24
CA THR A 43 -26.12 20.51 22.68
C THR A 43 -26.06 22.00 23.04
N ALA A 44 -25.31 22.81 22.28
CA ALA A 44 -25.21 24.24 22.50
C ALA A 44 -26.54 24.98 22.25
N ILE A 45 -27.32 24.57 21.25
CA ILE A 45 -28.65 25.13 20.97
C ILE A 45 -29.62 24.77 22.10
N CYS A 46 -29.56 23.54 22.61
CA CYS A 46 -30.41 23.06 23.70
C CYS A 46 -30.21 23.87 24.99
N THR A 47 -28.95 24.21 25.34
CA THR A 47 -28.66 25.01 26.54
C THR A 47 -29.18 26.45 26.44
N VAL A 48 -29.04 27.09 25.29
CA VAL A 48 -29.56 28.45 25.05
C VAL A 48 -31.09 28.46 25.03
N LEU A 49 -31.72 27.50 24.34
CA LEU A 49 -33.18 27.38 24.27
C LEU A 49 -33.82 27.12 25.63
N SER A 50 -33.15 26.35 26.50
CA SER A 50 -33.62 26.09 27.86
C SER A 50 -33.76 27.38 28.69
N MET A 51 -32.86 28.35 28.49
CA MET A 51 -32.92 29.64 29.18
C MET A 51 -34.01 30.56 28.60
N VAL A 52 -34.16 30.59 27.28
CA VAL A 52 -35.11 31.48 26.59
C VAL A 52 -36.56 31.02 26.72
N LEU A 53 -36.80 29.71 26.75
CA LEU A 53 -38.15 29.12 26.77
C LEU A 53 -38.71 28.92 28.19
N LYS A 54 -38.05 29.46 29.22
CA LYS A 54 -38.43 29.25 30.64
C LYS A 54 -39.87 29.67 30.95
N ASP A 55 -40.35 30.74 30.32
CA ASP A 55 -41.66 31.33 30.61
C ASP A 55 -42.81 30.67 29.82
N TRP A 56 -42.50 29.76 28.89
CA TRP A 56 -43.49 29.12 28.01
C TRP A 56 -43.78 27.68 28.48
N THR A 57 -45.06 27.31 28.57
CA THR A 57 -45.51 25.99 29.06
C THR A 57 -45.03 24.80 28.22
N TRP A 58 -44.76 25.01 26.93
CA TRP A 58 -44.24 23.99 26.00
C TRP A 58 -42.70 23.95 25.93
N GLY A 59 -42.01 24.88 26.59
CA GLY A 59 -40.55 24.99 26.59
C GLY A 59 -39.83 23.72 27.07
N PRO A 60 -40.20 23.14 28.24
CA PRO A 60 -39.56 21.93 28.75
C PRO A 60 -39.68 20.72 27.82
N THR A 61 -40.83 20.53 27.17
CA THR A 61 -41.07 19.42 26.25
C THR A 61 -40.18 19.50 25.01
N LEU A 62 -39.99 20.72 24.47
CA LEU A 62 -39.10 20.95 23.33
C LEU A 62 -37.63 20.66 23.69
N VAL A 63 -37.16 21.17 24.83
CA VAL A 63 -35.79 20.93 25.32
C VAL A 63 -35.53 19.44 25.54
N ALA A 64 -36.50 18.72 26.13
CA ALA A 64 -36.41 17.26 26.30
C ALA A 64 -36.28 16.52 24.97
N SER A 65 -37.02 16.95 23.93
CA SER A 65 -36.95 16.33 22.60
C SER A 65 -35.58 16.52 21.91
N LEU A 66 -35.00 17.73 21.99
CA LEU A 66 -33.66 18.00 21.45
C LEU A 66 -32.58 17.23 22.20
N ASN A 67 -32.71 17.11 23.52
CA ASN A 67 -31.78 16.34 24.33
C ASN A 67 -31.86 14.82 24.04
N ALA A 68 -33.06 14.30 23.81
CA ALA A 68 -33.26 12.92 23.37
C ALA A 68 -32.61 12.68 22.00
N PHE A 69 -32.76 13.61 21.05
CA PHE A 69 -32.10 13.53 19.75
C PHE A 69 -30.57 13.58 19.86
N ASN A 70 -30.02 14.44 20.73
CA ASN A 70 -28.59 14.50 20.99
C ASN A 70 -28.04 13.18 21.56
N SER A 71 -28.75 12.60 22.54
CA SER A 71 -28.40 11.30 23.12
C SER A 71 -28.47 10.17 22.08
N PHE A 72 -29.42 10.23 21.15
CA PHE A 72 -29.47 9.31 20.02
C PHE A 72 -28.25 9.42 19.10
N LEU A 73 -27.79 10.65 18.76
CA LEU A 73 -26.58 10.84 17.96
C LEU A 73 -25.33 10.30 18.67
N LEU A 74 -25.17 10.55 19.98
CA LEU A 74 -24.06 10.02 20.78
C LEU A 74 -24.09 8.49 20.85
N ALA A 75 -25.27 7.89 21.00
CA ALA A 75 -25.44 6.44 20.97
C ALA A 75 -25.04 5.86 19.60
N LEU A 76 -25.36 6.54 18.50
CA LEU A 76 -24.97 6.13 17.15
C LEU A 76 -23.44 6.17 16.95
N VAL A 77 -22.77 7.21 17.44
CA VAL A 77 -21.29 7.32 17.40
C VAL A 77 -20.64 6.17 18.16
N SER A 78 -21.13 5.89 19.37
CA SER A 78 -20.63 4.79 20.21
C SER A 78 -20.88 3.42 19.57
N TYR A 79 -22.08 3.21 18.99
CA TYR A 79 -22.45 1.96 18.33
C TYR A 79 -21.60 1.67 17.08
N LEU A 80 -21.38 2.68 16.23
CA LEU A 80 -20.61 2.50 15.00
C LEU A 80 -19.10 2.32 15.25
N LYS A 81 -18.64 2.65 16.47
CA LYS A 81 -17.23 2.60 16.91
C LYS A 81 -16.29 3.26 15.89
N LEU A 82 -16.69 4.43 15.38
CA LEU A 82 -15.96 5.13 14.32
C LEU A 82 -14.56 5.56 14.78
N ASP A 83 -14.42 5.99 16.04
CA ASP A 83 -13.13 6.32 16.67
C ASP A 83 -12.18 5.12 16.69
N ALA A 84 -12.66 3.96 17.17
CA ALA A 84 -11.84 2.75 17.25
C ALA A 84 -11.39 2.26 15.86
N LYS A 85 -12.27 2.36 14.86
CA LYS A 85 -11.94 2.02 13.47
C LYS A 85 -10.89 2.96 12.88
N ALA A 86 -11.06 4.27 13.07
CA ALA A 86 -10.11 5.27 12.57
C ALA A 86 -8.72 5.08 13.19
N GLU A 87 -8.63 4.89 14.51
CA GLU A 87 -7.35 4.71 15.21
C GLU A 87 -6.67 3.38 14.83
N ALA A 88 -7.45 2.32 14.62
CA ALA A 88 -6.92 1.05 14.12
C ALA A 88 -6.34 1.19 12.70
N HIS A 89 -7.05 1.84 11.78
CA HIS A 89 -6.54 2.09 10.42
C HIS A 89 -5.31 3.00 10.42
N LYS A 90 -5.29 4.04 11.25
CA LYS A 90 -4.12 4.91 11.46
C LYS A 90 -2.90 4.13 11.95
N THR A 91 -3.09 3.24 12.92
CA THR A 91 -2.02 2.37 13.44
C THR A 91 -1.48 1.45 12.36
N SER A 92 -2.36 0.82 11.56
CA SER A 92 -1.94 0.00 10.41
C SER A 92 -1.16 0.81 9.38
N ALA A 93 -1.64 2.00 9.01
CA ALA A 93 -0.96 2.87 8.05
C ALA A 93 0.46 3.24 8.53
N TYR A 94 0.61 3.56 9.82
CA TYR A 94 1.91 3.86 10.42
C TYR A 94 2.87 2.66 10.40
N LYS A 95 2.38 1.47 10.74
CA LYS A 95 3.17 0.23 10.67
C LYS A 95 3.63 -0.07 9.23
N TYR A 96 2.76 0.14 8.24
CA TYR A 96 3.13 -0.02 6.82
C TYR A 96 4.16 1.01 6.35
N ASP A 97 4.06 2.27 6.80
CA ASP A 97 5.03 3.32 6.48
C ASP A 97 6.43 2.98 7.02
N LYS A 98 6.50 2.48 8.26
CA LYS A 98 7.75 2.02 8.85
C LYS A 98 8.36 0.86 8.07
N LEU A 99 7.54 -0.10 7.63
CA LEU A 99 7.99 -1.22 6.80
C LEU A 99 8.46 -0.75 5.41
N GLN A 100 7.75 0.20 4.81
CA GLN A 100 8.13 0.78 3.51
C GLN A 100 9.52 1.41 3.61
N ALA A 101 9.73 2.31 4.57
CA ALA A 101 11.03 2.96 4.78
C ALA A 101 12.14 1.95 5.08
N PHE A 102 11.84 0.90 5.86
CA PHE A 102 12.78 -0.18 6.12
C PHE A 102 13.18 -0.91 4.83
N CYS A 103 12.22 -1.26 3.98
CA CYS A 103 12.48 -1.96 2.72
C CYS A 103 13.26 -1.08 1.73
N GLU A 104 12.90 0.20 1.58
CA GLU A 104 13.61 1.15 0.72
C GLU A 104 15.06 1.34 1.19
N PHE A 105 15.28 1.51 2.50
CA PHE A 105 16.61 1.64 3.06
C PHE A 105 17.44 0.37 2.87
N LYS A 106 16.85 -0.82 3.09
CA LYS A 106 17.54 -2.10 2.90
C LYS A 106 17.83 -2.39 1.43
N SER A 107 16.91 -2.07 0.53
CA SER A 107 17.14 -2.18 -0.92
C SER A 107 18.34 -1.31 -1.35
N GLY A 108 18.38 -0.06 -0.88
CA GLY A 108 19.52 0.84 -1.09
C GLY A 108 20.81 0.28 -0.49
N GLN A 109 20.77 -0.24 0.74
CA GLN A 109 21.91 -0.86 1.40
C GLN A 109 22.50 -2.01 0.56
N ILE A 110 21.66 -2.93 0.10
CA ILE A 110 22.05 -4.10 -0.71
C ILE A 110 22.69 -3.70 -2.04
N LEU A 111 22.28 -2.57 -2.63
CA LEU A 111 22.89 -2.06 -3.86
C LEU A 111 24.36 -1.67 -3.66
N PHE A 112 24.72 -1.18 -2.47
CA PHE A 112 26.08 -0.70 -2.17
C PHE A 112 27.04 -1.78 -1.67
N PHE A 113 26.56 -2.85 -1.02
CA PHE A 113 27.42 -3.93 -0.53
C PHE A 113 27.54 -5.06 -1.56
N LYS A 114 28.72 -5.19 -2.17
CA LYS A 114 29.02 -6.06 -3.34
C LYS A 114 29.12 -7.57 -3.06
N ASP A 115 29.09 -8.02 -1.81
CA ASP A 115 29.37 -9.41 -1.47
C ASP A 115 28.15 -10.33 -1.68
N ASN A 116 28.18 -11.05 -2.81
CA ASN A 116 27.06 -11.80 -3.37
C ASN A 116 26.50 -12.95 -2.51
N LYS A 117 27.28 -13.51 -1.57
CA LYS A 117 26.87 -14.66 -0.74
C LYS A 117 26.18 -14.23 0.55
N GLU A 118 26.75 -13.28 1.28
CA GLU A 118 26.17 -12.77 2.54
C GLU A 118 24.90 -11.94 2.26
N ALA A 119 24.88 -11.18 1.17
CA ALA A 119 23.72 -10.43 0.74
C ALA A 119 22.50 -11.34 0.40
N ALA A 120 22.74 -12.59 -0.03
CA ALA A 120 21.64 -13.53 -0.33
C ALA A 120 20.90 -13.94 0.94
N ALA A 121 21.64 -14.40 1.95
CA ALA A 121 21.08 -14.82 3.23
C ALA A 121 20.41 -13.67 3.97
N MET A 122 20.97 -12.45 3.85
CA MET A 122 20.38 -11.25 4.44
C MET A 122 19.00 -10.93 3.84
N ILE A 123 18.81 -11.11 2.53
CA ILE A 123 17.54 -10.80 1.85
C ILE A 123 16.45 -11.78 2.22
N ASP A 124 16.75 -13.08 2.27
CA ASP A 124 15.78 -14.08 2.71
C ASP A 124 15.34 -13.83 4.15
N GLY A 125 16.26 -13.37 5.01
CA GLY A 125 15.93 -12.92 6.37
C GLY A 125 15.03 -11.68 6.38
N ILE A 126 15.30 -10.70 5.51
CA ILE A 126 14.48 -9.48 5.38
C ILE A 126 13.06 -9.83 4.88
N ILE A 127 12.92 -10.67 3.87
CA ILE A 127 11.62 -11.06 3.32
C ILE A 127 10.79 -11.77 4.39
N LYS A 128 11.39 -12.72 5.13
CA LYS A 128 10.72 -13.38 6.26
C LYS A 128 10.31 -12.39 7.35
N HIS A 129 11.18 -11.45 7.69
CA HIS A 129 10.85 -10.41 8.66
C HIS A 129 9.65 -9.56 8.21
N VAL A 130 9.64 -9.12 6.96
CA VAL A 130 8.51 -8.35 6.41
C VAL A 130 7.23 -9.19 6.35
N GLU A 131 7.32 -10.48 6.04
CA GLU A 131 6.19 -11.40 6.05
C GLU A 131 5.56 -11.53 7.45
N THR A 132 6.37 -11.75 8.48
CA THR A 132 5.90 -11.80 9.87
C THR A 132 5.24 -10.48 10.26
N GLN A 133 5.87 -9.35 9.95
CA GLN A 133 5.33 -8.02 10.28
C GLN A 133 4.02 -7.71 9.55
N ILE A 134 3.88 -8.10 8.28
CA ILE A 134 2.62 -7.95 7.53
C ILE A 134 1.52 -8.79 8.18
N THR A 135 1.85 -10.01 8.63
CA THR A 135 0.90 -10.90 9.30
C THR A 135 0.45 -10.31 10.64
N GLU A 136 1.38 -9.82 11.46
CA GLU A 136 1.09 -9.11 12.71
C GLU A 136 0.19 -7.88 12.48
N ILE A 137 0.42 -7.09 11.43
CA ILE A 137 -0.42 -5.93 11.10
C ILE A 137 -1.86 -6.36 10.78
N LYS A 138 -2.01 -7.45 10.01
CA LYS A 138 -3.32 -8.00 9.64
C LYS A 138 -4.06 -8.58 10.85
N GLU A 139 -3.35 -9.21 11.77
CA GLU A 139 -3.94 -9.73 13.02
C GLU A 139 -4.30 -8.60 14.00
N THR A 140 -3.47 -7.54 14.06
CA THR A 140 -3.74 -6.38 14.92
C THR A 140 -5.00 -5.64 14.48
N ASN A 141 -5.21 -5.49 13.17
CA ASN A 141 -6.36 -4.76 12.64
C ASN A 141 -7.48 -5.70 12.20
N GLN A 142 -8.41 -5.94 13.12
CA GLN A 142 -9.60 -6.76 12.89
C GLN A 142 -10.72 -6.02 12.12
N PHE A 143 -10.56 -4.71 11.86
CA PHE A 143 -11.58 -3.94 11.15
C PHE A 143 -11.43 -4.07 9.64
N LEU A 144 -12.54 -4.40 8.98
CA LEU A 144 -12.61 -4.46 7.53
C LEU A 144 -12.50 -3.05 6.91
N ILE A 145 -11.72 -2.96 5.83
CA ILE A 145 -11.62 -1.74 5.04
C ILE A 145 -12.99 -1.44 4.38
N PRO A 146 -13.46 -0.19 4.42
CA PRO A 146 -14.70 0.22 3.77
C PRO A 146 -14.80 -0.22 2.30
N GLU A 147 -15.99 -0.65 1.91
CA GLU A 147 -16.29 -1.15 0.56
C GLU A 147 -16.01 -0.12 -0.55
N SER A 148 -16.30 1.15 -0.28
CA SER A 148 -16.02 2.26 -1.19
C SER A 148 -14.54 2.37 -1.57
N ILE A 149 -13.63 1.95 -0.68
CA ILE A 149 -12.19 1.96 -0.90
C ILE A 149 -11.75 0.67 -1.60
N ARG A 150 -12.29 -0.48 -1.18
CA ARG A 150 -11.97 -1.79 -1.79
C ARG A 150 -12.29 -1.83 -3.28
N TYR A 151 -13.45 -1.32 -3.71
CA TYR A 151 -13.80 -1.32 -5.13
C TYR A 151 -12.93 -0.39 -5.98
N ALA A 152 -12.48 0.72 -5.42
CA ALA A 152 -11.74 1.69 -6.19
C ALA A 152 -10.24 1.44 -6.22
N LEU A 153 -9.72 0.68 -5.25
CA LEU A 153 -8.35 0.18 -5.21
C LEU A 153 -8.37 -1.35 -5.36
N SER A 154 -9.22 -1.87 -6.23
CA SER A 154 -9.48 -3.30 -6.39
C SER A 154 -8.22 -4.09 -6.76
N ARG A 155 -7.34 -3.51 -7.59
CA ARG A 155 -6.12 -4.19 -8.04
C ARG A 155 -5.10 -4.20 -6.92
N LEU A 156 -4.84 -3.07 -6.27
CA LEU A 156 -3.96 -2.99 -5.09
C LEU A 156 -4.44 -3.89 -3.92
N TYR A 157 -5.73 -3.93 -3.64
CA TYR A 157 -6.30 -4.76 -2.57
C TYR A 157 -6.28 -6.25 -2.91
N GLY A 158 -6.54 -6.61 -4.17
CA GLY A 158 -6.59 -8.00 -4.63
C GLY A 158 -5.23 -8.62 -4.97
N THR A 159 -4.15 -7.83 -5.05
CA THR A 159 -2.83 -8.35 -5.45
C THR A 159 -2.16 -9.10 -4.30
N ASN A 160 -1.82 -10.36 -4.52
CA ASN A 160 -0.93 -11.11 -3.63
C ASN A 160 0.54 -10.74 -3.93
N VAL A 161 1.11 -9.84 -3.13
CA VAL A 161 2.50 -9.36 -3.29
C VAL A 161 3.52 -10.48 -3.26
N PHE A 162 3.32 -11.53 -2.45
CA PHE A 162 4.29 -12.62 -2.35
C PHE A 162 4.28 -13.52 -3.58
N ALA A 163 3.10 -13.75 -4.17
CA ALA A 163 3.00 -14.44 -5.46
C ALA A 163 3.66 -13.62 -6.57
N LEU A 164 3.46 -12.29 -6.57
CA LEU A 164 4.09 -11.38 -7.52
C LEU A 164 5.62 -11.43 -7.41
N VAL A 165 6.17 -11.33 -6.20
CA VAL A 165 7.62 -11.39 -5.95
C VAL A 165 8.19 -12.76 -6.36
N LYS A 166 7.52 -13.86 -6.02
CA LYS A 166 7.95 -15.21 -6.41
C LYS A 166 7.97 -15.41 -7.93
N ASN A 167 6.91 -14.98 -8.62
CA ASN A 167 6.83 -15.07 -10.08
C ASN A 167 7.96 -14.28 -10.74
N VAL A 168 8.23 -13.09 -10.22
CA VAL A 168 9.34 -12.25 -10.68
C VAL A 168 10.69 -12.94 -10.47
N GLN A 169 10.97 -13.42 -9.26
CA GLN A 169 12.23 -14.13 -8.97
C GLN A 169 12.40 -15.39 -9.83
N HIS A 170 11.31 -16.10 -10.11
CA HIS A 170 11.31 -17.30 -10.93
C HIS A 170 11.68 -17.00 -12.39
N GLU A 171 11.03 -16.01 -13.01
CA GLU A 171 11.35 -15.56 -14.37
C GLU A 171 12.81 -15.09 -14.48
N GLU A 172 13.29 -14.33 -13.49
CA GLU A 172 14.68 -13.89 -13.47
C GLU A 172 15.66 -15.06 -13.35
N MET A 173 15.34 -16.05 -12.52
CA MET A 173 16.17 -17.26 -12.34
C MET A 173 16.26 -18.07 -13.64
N ILE A 174 15.16 -18.21 -14.39
CA ILE A 174 15.16 -18.89 -15.69
C ILE A 174 16.11 -18.18 -16.65
N ARG A 175 15.98 -16.86 -16.81
CA ARG A 175 16.82 -16.09 -17.75
C ARG A 175 18.30 -16.11 -17.40
N VAL A 176 18.64 -16.05 -16.12
CA VAL A 176 20.03 -16.17 -15.66
C VAL A 176 20.60 -17.55 -15.95
N ASN A 177 19.81 -18.62 -15.77
CA ASN A 177 20.26 -19.97 -16.07
C ASN A 177 20.43 -20.19 -17.59
N GLU A 178 19.53 -19.65 -18.42
CA GLU A 178 19.70 -19.62 -19.88
C GLU A 178 21.01 -18.92 -20.28
N LEU A 179 21.27 -17.74 -19.71
CA LEU A 179 22.50 -16.99 -19.98
C LEU A 179 23.74 -17.76 -19.54
N LYS A 180 23.71 -18.42 -18.38
CA LYS A 180 24.82 -19.28 -17.91
C LYS A 180 25.09 -20.44 -18.86
N SER A 181 24.04 -21.10 -19.37
CA SER A 181 24.20 -22.18 -20.35
C SER A 181 24.91 -21.69 -21.60
N ILE A 182 24.48 -20.53 -22.14
CA ILE A 182 25.08 -19.92 -23.33
C ILE A 182 26.54 -19.54 -23.08
N ILE A 183 26.86 -18.96 -21.92
CA ILE A 183 28.23 -18.60 -21.55
C ILE A 183 29.11 -19.84 -21.46
N ASN A 184 28.63 -20.93 -20.84
CA ASN A 184 29.39 -22.17 -20.74
C ASN A 184 29.66 -22.79 -22.13
N GLU A 185 28.66 -22.81 -23.01
CA GLU A 185 28.83 -23.23 -24.41
C GLU A 185 29.84 -22.36 -25.16
N LEU A 186 29.85 -21.04 -24.90
CA LEU A 186 30.80 -20.10 -25.49
C LEU A 186 32.23 -20.38 -25.00
N LEU A 187 32.40 -20.62 -23.69
CA LEU A 187 33.69 -20.96 -23.10
C LEU A 187 34.29 -22.26 -23.68
N GLU A 188 33.47 -23.30 -23.83
CA GLU A 188 33.91 -24.57 -24.44
C GLU A 188 34.34 -24.36 -25.90
N LYS A 189 33.55 -23.64 -26.70
CA LYS A 189 33.86 -23.40 -28.11
C LYS A 189 34.99 -22.40 -28.36
N VAL A 190 35.26 -21.50 -27.42
CA VAL A 190 36.42 -20.59 -27.49
C VAL A 190 37.71 -21.32 -27.16
N ALA A 191 37.68 -22.28 -26.21
CA ALA A 191 38.82 -23.11 -25.85
C ALA A 191 39.27 -24.05 -26.98
N ASP A 192 38.36 -24.45 -27.88
CA ASP A 192 38.67 -25.26 -29.05
C ASP A 192 39.12 -24.38 -30.25
N PRO A 193 40.39 -24.51 -30.71
CA PRO A 193 40.92 -23.72 -31.82
C PRO A 193 40.39 -24.17 -33.19
N SER A 194 39.72 -25.33 -33.29
CA SER A 194 39.17 -25.86 -34.54
C SER A 194 37.84 -25.22 -34.96
N VAL A 195 37.17 -24.54 -34.03
CA VAL A 195 35.84 -23.94 -34.26
C VAL A 195 35.95 -22.68 -35.11
N PRO A 196 35.20 -22.56 -36.21
CA PRO A 196 35.31 -21.43 -37.13
C PRO A 196 34.80 -20.12 -36.49
N THR A 197 35.48 -19.02 -36.82
CA THR A 197 35.25 -17.69 -36.22
C THR A 197 33.80 -17.21 -36.35
N HIS A 198 33.09 -17.58 -37.42
CA HIS A 198 31.69 -17.19 -37.63
C HIS A 198 30.73 -17.79 -36.60
N GLU A 199 31.04 -18.98 -36.08
CA GLU A 199 30.20 -19.68 -35.09
C GLU A 199 30.38 -19.06 -33.70
N LYS A 200 31.59 -18.56 -33.39
CA LYS A 200 31.89 -17.79 -32.18
C LYS A 200 31.12 -16.45 -32.16
N VAL A 201 31.13 -15.71 -33.28
CA VAL A 201 30.39 -14.45 -33.43
C VAL A 201 28.86 -14.64 -33.35
N ALA A 202 28.34 -15.76 -33.84
CA ALA A 202 26.90 -16.07 -33.75
C ALA A 202 26.46 -16.31 -32.29
N LEU A 203 27.33 -16.92 -31.47
CA LEU A 203 27.07 -17.16 -30.05
C LEU A 203 27.20 -15.88 -29.22
N GLU A 204 28.17 -15.01 -29.54
CA GLU A 204 28.29 -13.67 -28.93
C GLU A 204 27.03 -12.83 -29.18
N LYS A 205 26.51 -12.81 -30.41
CA LYS A 205 25.22 -12.15 -30.71
C LYS A 205 24.05 -12.73 -29.91
N ARG A 206 24.08 -14.04 -29.63
CA ARG A 206 23.04 -14.72 -28.86
C ARG A 206 23.14 -14.35 -27.37
N GLN A 207 24.34 -14.16 -26.86
CA GLN A 207 24.61 -13.64 -25.52
C GLN A 207 24.10 -12.21 -25.37
N ASP A 208 24.44 -11.32 -26.31
CA ASP A 208 24.01 -9.91 -26.28
C ASP A 208 22.48 -9.78 -26.26
N ARG A 209 21.79 -10.56 -27.09
CA ARG A 209 20.31 -10.61 -27.10
C ARG A 209 19.73 -11.02 -25.74
N LYS A 210 20.37 -11.97 -25.05
CA LYS A 210 19.92 -12.43 -23.73
C LYS A 210 20.19 -11.40 -22.63
N ILE A 211 21.27 -10.63 -22.75
CA ILE A 211 21.54 -9.50 -21.86
C ILE A 211 20.49 -8.41 -22.06
N GLU A 212 20.12 -8.10 -23.31
CA GLU A 212 19.02 -7.16 -23.61
C GLU A 212 17.68 -7.63 -23.04
N GLU A 213 17.34 -8.92 -23.17
CA GLU A 213 16.13 -9.50 -22.55
C GLU A 213 16.12 -9.33 -21.02
N ILE A 214 17.27 -9.50 -20.36
CA ILE A 214 17.41 -9.31 -18.91
C ILE A 214 17.24 -7.84 -18.52
N ILE A 215 17.77 -6.91 -19.31
CA ILE A 215 17.58 -5.47 -19.08
C ILE A 215 16.11 -5.10 -19.26
N GLY A 216 15.44 -5.66 -20.27
CA GLY A 216 14.01 -5.46 -20.54
C GLY A 216 13.09 -5.92 -19.42
N MET A 217 13.51 -6.84 -18.55
CA MET A 217 12.72 -7.20 -17.34
C MET A 217 12.56 -6.02 -16.38
N ARG A 218 13.47 -5.04 -16.41
CA ARG A 218 13.29 -3.79 -15.64
C ARG A 218 12.05 -3.02 -16.08
N ASP A 219 11.71 -3.05 -17.36
CA ASP A 219 10.52 -2.38 -17.89
C ASP A 219 9.23 -3.04 -17.41
N TYR A 220 9.25 -4.36 -17.19
CA TYR A 220 8.14 -5.07 -16.55
C TYR A 220 7.90 -4.56 -15.12
N TYR A 221 8.95 -4.30 -14.35
CA TYR A 221 8.81 -3.72 -13.00
C TYR A 221 8.29 -2.29 -13.02
N LEU A 222 8.79 -1.47 -13.95
CA LEU A 222 8.28 -0.12 -14.15
C LEU A 222 6.81 -0.10 -14.58
N LYS A 223 6.36 -1.13 -15.31
CA LYS A 223 4.96 -1.29 -15.68
C LYS A 223 4.08 -1.56 -14.46
N ILE A 224 4.50 -2.45 -13.54
CA ILE A 224 3.77 -2.71 -12.29
C ILE A 224 3.61 -1.43 -11.47
N ASP A 225 4.69 -0.66 -11.31
CA ASP A 225 4.66 0.63 -10.59
C ASP A 225 3.72 1.63 -11.27
N LYS A 226 3.80 1.77 -12.59
CA LYS A 226 2.89 2.65 -13.36
C LYS A 226 1.42 2.25 -13.19
N ASP A 227 1.14 0.96 -13.23
CA ASP A 227 -0.21 0.42 -13.08
C ASP A 227 -0.80 0.74 -11.70
N PHE A 228 -0.02 0.57 -10.62
CA PHE A 228 -0.46 0.94 -9.27
C PHE A 228 -0.62 2.45 -9.09
N ARG A 229 0.31 3.25 -9.60
CA ARG A 229 0.21 4.71 -9.54
C ARG A 229 -1.01 5.23 -10.30
N ALA A 230 -1.30 4.68 -11.48
CA ALA A 230 -2.47 5.07 -12.27
C ALA A 230 -3.78 4.84 -11.52
N GLU A 231 -3.90 3.72 -10.78
CA GLU A 231 -5.07 3.41 -9.95
C GLU A 231 -5.21 4.43 -8.79
N ILE A 232 -4.12 4.73 -8.10
CA ILE A 232 -4.07 5.72 -7.01
C ILE A 232 -4.43 7.12 -7.52
N ASP A 233 -3.84 7.55 -8.64
CA ASP A 233 -4.08 8.87 -9.22
C ASP A 233 -5.51 9.03 -9.74
N ALA A 234 -6.10 7.97 -10.29
CA ALA A 234 -7.51 7.95 -10.67
C ALA A 234 -8.44 8.13 -9.45
N ARG A 235 -8.09 7.53 -8.31
CA ARG A 235 -8.82 7.73 -7.04
C ARG A 235 -8.64 9.16 -6.52
N ALA A 236 -7.41 9.67 -6.46
CA ALA A 236 -7.11 11.01 -5.99
C ALA A 236 -7.80 12.12 -6.80
N ARG A 237 -8.04 11.90 -8.10
CA ARG A 237 -8.82 12.81 -8.95
C ARG A 237 -10.30 12.82 -8.59
N ARG A 238 -10.92 11.64 -8.38
CA ARG A 238 -12.32 11.53 -7.96
C ARG A 238 -12.57 12.18 -6.60
N VAL A 239 -11.73 11.86 -5.63
CA VAL A 239 -11.80 12.44 -4.28
C VAL A 239 -11.68 13.97 -4.31
N ARG A 240 -10.80 14.54 -5.16
CA ARG A 240 -10.69 16.00 -5.33
C ARG A 240 -11.93 16.66 -5.93
N MET A 241 -12.66 15.97 -6.81
CA MET A 241 -13.91 16.50 -7.36
C MET A 241 -15.05 16.48 -6.33
N ASP A 242 -15.15 15.42 -5.53
CA ASP A 242 -16.23 15.26 -4.54
C ASP A 242 -16.05 16.17 -3.29
N ILE A 243 -14.81 16.56 -2.95
CA ILE A 243 -14.48 17.32 -1.72
C ILE A 243 -14.65 18.85 -1.88
N CYS A 244 -15.19 19.35 -3.00
CA CYS A 244 -15.35 20.79 -3.21
C CYS A 244 -16.15 21.52 -2.10
N CYS A 245 -16.98 20.81 -1.32
CA CYS A 245 -17.78 21.39 -0.22
C CYS A 245 -17.26 21.12 1.21
N VAL A 246 -16.32 20.18 1.43
CA VAL A 246 -15.92 19.73 2.80
C VAL A 246 -14.41 19.84 3.07
N ARG A 247 -13.74 20.73 2.32
CA ARG A 247 -12.28 20.92 2.40
C ARG A 247 -11.76 21.42 3.76
N TRP A 248 -12.62 21.96 4.61
CA TRP A 248 -12.24 22.50 5.93
C TRP A 248 -12.09 21.46 7.05
N LEU A 249 -12.43 20.18 6.79
CA LEU A 249 -12.40 19.10 7.78
C LEU A 249 -11.15 18.21 7.73
N ASN A 250 -10.32 18.37 6.70
CA ASN A 250 -9.23 17.44 6.33
C ASN A 250 -7.81 17.99 6.63
N THR A 251 -7.66 18.92 7.58
CA THR A 251 -6.35 19.34 8.10
C THR A 251 -5.89 18.51 9.28
#